data_AF-A0A345E4V0-F1
#
_entry.id   AF-A0A345E4V0-F1
#
_cell.length_a   1.000
_cell.length_b   1.000
_cell.length_c   1.000
_cell.angle_alpha   90.00
_cell.angle_beta   90.00
_cell.angle_gamma   90.00
#
_symmetry.space_group_name_H-M   'P 1'
#
loop_
_entity.id
_entity.type
_entity.pdbx_description
1 polymer ?
#
loop_
_entity_poly.entity_id
_entity_poly.type
_entity_poly.pdbx_seq_one_letter_code
_entity_poly.pdbx_strand_id
1 'polypeptide(L)'
;MDPNEEPDERLVPLSEYDIKERTTGDPDGDGYIPGPQAGDELVDTWRGAVDQEGFDAIAWYVPFHYSTDQYGIYVTERGVQILGNLLFNWSHGQQKPMVADITFSTDDGEFPLQADIRNAAPDYTSESFESVQAACELALEILLRHEWYHHQTELLAAYLEDFADEMLYRDYMEEAYRPARPGTDCLEESLANAYVARSRACMRRAPSTPAFHTLFEYSTRFQPDAYRAYDRFTGQDFRVGGRHLAHLLHTADATDAAASLGDRSQQTLLGSRLPFDTSIARATSTHRIPVYVVQPWSPTPNLEYFKYVALETDYNIRQSDDFGKKYERADKTIRERVDRAVEKLETNVDMPGFNWRNCRTGYQYVRINEQMRMIVDRDDSINEVKLVDFDTDHDLPREYGCYN
;
A
#
# COMPACT_ATOMS: atom_id res chain seq x y z
N MET A 1 -5.96 1.65 -22.73
CA MET A 1 -4.81 1.26 -23.58
C MET A 1 -4.96 1.85 -24.96
N ASP A 2 -4.13 2.85 -25.27
CA ASP A 2 -3.86 3.26 -26.64
C ASP A 2 -3.16 2.09 -27.35
N PRO A 3 -3.67 1.60 -28.49
CA PRO A 3 -3.04 0.51 -29.24
C PRO A 3 -1.65 0.85 -29.81
N ASN A 4 -1.14 2.07 -29.63
CA ASN A 4 0.17 2.52 -30.13
C ASN A 4 1.22 2.77 -29.05
N GLU A 5 0.95 2.50 -27.78
CA GLU A 5 1.94 2.62 -26.71
C GLU A 5 2.78 1.32 -26.65
N GLU A 6 4.09 1.41 -26.93
CA GLU A 6 4.98 0.24 -26.80
C GLU A 6 4.94 -0.26 -25.35
N PRO A 7 4.80 -1.58 -25.11
CA PRO A 7 4.75 -2.12 -23.76
C PRO A 7 6.04 -1.76 -23.03
N ASP A 8 5.92 -1.28 -21.80
CA ASP A 8 7.09 -0.99 -20.96
C ASP A 8 7.89 -2.29 -20.77
N GLU A 9 8.99 -2.43 -21.50
CA GLU A 9 9.86 -3.62 -21.52
C GLU A 9 10.42 -3.98 -20.13
N ARG A 10 10.21 -3.11 -19.12
CA ARG A 10 10.62 -3.31 -17.72
C ARG A 10 9.60 -4.07 -16.86
N LEU A 11 8.35 -4.17 -17.30
CA LEU A 11 7.26 -4.82 -16.57
C LEU A 11 6.96 -6.19 -17.16
N VAL A 12 7.33 -7.25 -16.44
CA VAL A 12 7.07 -8.63 -16.86
C VAL A 12 5.80 -9.13 -16.16
N PRO A 13 4.73 -9.50 -16.89
CA PRO A 13 3.56 -10.14 -16.28
C PRO A 13 3.98 -11.38 -15.49
N LEU A 14 3.42 -11.59 -14.30
CA LEU A 14 3.78 -12.72 -13.44
C LEU A 14 3.62 -14.09 -14.15
N SER A 15 2.68 -14.21 -15.10
CA SER A 15 2.49 -15.42 -15.91
C SER A 15 3.63 -15.72 -16.88
N GLU A 16 4.45 -14.72 -17.20
CA GLU A 16 5.57 -14.79 -18.14
C GLU A 16 6.92 -14.77 -17.41
N TYR A 17 6.93 -14.48 -16.11
CA TYR A 17 8.16 -14.43 -15.31
C TYR A 17 8.69 -15.84 -15.00
N ASP A 18 9.85 -16.18 -15.56
CA ASP A 18 10.56 -17.44 -15.25
C ASP A 18 11.66 -17.24 -14.20
N ILE A 19 11.32 -17.57 -12.95
CA ILE A 19 12.26 -17.49 -11.82
C ILE A 19 13.46 -18.45 -11.97
N LYS A 20 13.32 -19.55 -12.72
CA LYS A 20 14.41 -20.52 -12.94
C LYS A 20 15.50 -19.91 -13.79
N GLU A 21 15.12 -19.30 -14.90
CA GLU A 21 16.05 -18.63 -15.81
C GLU A 21 16.87 -17.57 -15.06
N ARG A 22 16.21 -16.81 -14.16
CA ARG A 22 16.85 -15.73 -13.39
C ARG A 22 17.72 -16.19 -12.22
N THR A 23 17.52 -17.42 -11.75
CA THR A 23 18.32 -18.00 -10.64
C THR A 23 19.40 -18.99 -11.10
N THR A 24 19.39 -19.35 -12.38
CA THR A 24 20.37 -20.27 -13.00
C THR A 24 21.17 -19.63 -14.15
N GLY A 25 20.87 -18.37 -14.47
CA GLY A 25 21.49 -17.60 -15.56
C GLY A 25 22.95 -17.21 -15.33
N ASP A 26 23.53 -16.55 -16.35
CA ASP A 26 24.93 -16.13 -16.41
C ASP A 26 25.35 -15.31 -15.17
N PRO A 27 26.35 -15.77 -14.38
CA PRO A 27 26.89 -15.02 -13.25
C PRO A 27 27.43 -13.63 -13.60
N ASP A 28 27.77 -13.40 -14.88
CA ASP A 28 28.28 -12.13 -15.41
C ASP A 28 27.16 -11.22 -15.95
N GLY A 29 25.89 -11.64 -15.85
CA GLY A 29 24.72 -10.82 -16.20
C GLY A 29 24.40 -9.78 -15.10
N ASP A 30 24.00 -8.58 -15.52
CA ASP A 30 23.63 -7.43 -14.67
C ASP A 30 22.53 -7.69 -13.62
N GLY A 31 21.76 -8.76 -13.77
CA GLY A 31 20.66 -9.11 -12.88
C GLY A 31 20.90 -10.25 -11.89
N TYR A 32 22.03 -10.97 -11.93
CA TYR A 32 22.25 -12.13 -11.06
C TYR A 32 22.89 -11.72 -9.73
N ILE A 33 22.32 -12.17 -8.60
CA ILE A 33 22.98 -12.12 -7.28
C ILE A 33 23.56 -13.49 -7.00
N PRO A 34 24.90 -13.67 -7.08
CA PRO A 34 25.54 -14.91 -6.66
C PRO A 34 25.25 -15.15 -5.18
N GLY A 35 25.04 -16.41 -4.80
CA GLY A 35 24.70 -16.80 -3.43
C GLY A 35 25.78 -16.47 -2.38
N PRO A 36 26.48 -17.44 -1.75
CA PRO A 36 27.06 -17.28 -0.41
C PRO A 36 28.20 -16.25 -0.22
N GLN A 37 28.56 -15.48 -1.25
CA GLN A 37 29.79 -14.68 -1.32
C GLN A 37 29.64 -13.22 -0.82
N ALA A 38 28.41 -12.74 -0.58
CA ALA A 38 28.14 -11.33 -0.21
C ALA A 38 27.35 -11.18 1.11
N GLY A 39 27.67 -11.98 2.13
CA GLY A 39 26.78 -12.18 3.28
C GLY A 39 26.36 -10.95 4.07
N ASP A 40 27.34 -10.21 4.58
CA ASP A 40 27.06 -8.99 5.35
C ASP A 40 26.49 -7.90 4.43
N GLU A 41 26.97 -7.83 3.19
CA GLU A 41 26.50 -6.89 2.17
C GLU A 41 25.03 -7.13 1.80
N LEU A 42 24.57 -8.39 1.74
CA LEU A 42 23.17 -8.74 1.47
C LEU A 42 22.26 -8.37 2.64
N VAL A 43 22.71 -8.58 3.88
CA VAL A 43 21.96 -8.18 5.08
C VAL A 43 21.87 -6.66 5.18
N ASP A 44 22.95 -5.95 4.89
CA ASP A 44 22.98 -4.49 4.88
C ASP A 44 22.15 -3.91 3.73
N THR A 45 22.20 -4.51 2.54
CA THR A 45 21.33 -4.14 1.41
C THR A 45 19.87 -4.34 1.77
N TRP A 46 19.53 -5.48 2.39
CA TRP A 46 18.17 -5.75 2.84
C TRP A 46 17.71 -4.76 3.89
N ARG A 47 18.54 -4.51 4.91
CA ARG A 47 18.25 -3.50 5.94
C ARG A 47 18.00 -2.13 5.32
N GLY A 48 18.91 -1.65 4.47
CA GLY A 48 18.76 -0.34 3.82
C GLY A 48 17.59 -0.26 2.83
N ALA A 49 17.08 -1.39 2.35
CA ALA A 49 15.87 -1.43 1.54
C ALA A 49 14.61 -1.34 2.41
N VAL A 50 14.52 -2.13 3.49
CA VAL A 50 13.25 -2.32 4.21
C VAL A 50 13.12 -1.56 5.53
N ASP A 51 14.14 -0.84 5.99
CA ASP A 51 14.13 -0.21 7.32
C ASP A 51 13.16 0.97 7.47
N GLN A 52 12.93 1.72 6.40
CA GLN A 52 12.01 2.87 6.39
C GLN A 52 10.61 2.47 5.94
N GLU A 53 10.52 1.66 4.89
CA GLU A 53 9.27 1.44 4.14
C GLU A 53 8.81 -0.03 4.18
N GLY A 54 9.48 -0.89 4.94
CA GLY A 54 9.10 -2.30 5.04
C GLY A 54 9.20 -3.04 3.70
N PHE A 55 8.25 -3.93 3.43
CA PHE A 55 8.21 -4.62 2.15
C PHE A 55 7.84 -3.70 0.98
N ASP A 56 7.18 -2.57 1.25
CA ASP A 56 6.74 -1.60 0.25
C ASP A 56 7.87 -1.00 -0.59
N ALA A 57 9.10 -1.05 -0.05
CA ALA A 57 10.30 -0.62 -0.76
C ALA A 57 10.63 -1.49 -1.98
N ILE A 58 10.14 -2.73 -2.01
CA ILE A 58 10.56 -3.76 -2.96
C ILE A 58 9.39 -4.53 -3.59
N ALA A 59 8.18 -4.32 -3.10
CA ALA A 59 6.92 -4.73 -3.70
C ALA A 59 5.89 -3.67 -3.34
N TRP A 60 4.88 -3.44 -4.17
CA TRP A 60 3.82 -2.48 -3.83
C TRP A 60 2.53 -2.82 -4.55
N TYR A 61 1.42 -2.43 -3.94
CA TYR A 61 0.12 -2.41 -4.56
C TYR A 61 -0.24 -0.98 -5.00
N VAL A 62 -0.59 -0.81 -6.28
CA VAL A 62 -1.21 0.43 -6.79
C VAL A 62 -2.72 0.29 -6.68
N PRO A 63 -3.38 1.11 -5.84
CA PRO A 63 -4.81 1.00 -5.62
C PRO A 63 -5.62 1.54 -6.81
N PHE A 64 -6.70 0.86 -7.18
CA PHE A 64 -7.58 1.30 -8.28
C PHE A 64 -8.34 2.60 -7.95
N HIS A 65 -8.47 2.97 -6.68
CA HIS A 65 -8.97 4.29 -6.27
C HIS A 65 -7.99 5.41 -6.63
N TYR A 66 -6.71 5.15 -6.89
CA TYR A 66 -5.75 6.16 -7.32
C TYR A 66 -5.49 6.11 -8.82
N SER A 67 -5.34 4.92 -9.41
CA SER A 67 -5.10 4.78 -10.84
C SER A 67 -5.75 3.51 -11.37
N THR A 68 -6.68 3.62 -12.32
CA THR A 68 -7.33 2.46 -12.96
C THR A 68 -6.53 1.89 -14.12
N ASP A 69 -5.56 2.63 -14.65
CA ASP A 69 -4.68 2.16 -15.73
C ASP A 69 -3.43 1.47 -15.17
N GLN A 70 -2.95 1.91 -14.00
CA GLN A 70 -1.75 1.37 -13.36
C GLN A 70 -2.05 0.48 -12.14
N TYR A 71 -3.33 0.24 -11.82
CA TYR A 71 -3.69 -0.60 -10.68
C TYR A 71 -3.06 -1.99 -10.81
N GLY A 72 -2.61 -2.56 -9.70
CA GLY A 72 -1.96 -3.87 -9.72
C GLY A 72 -0.93 -4.06 -8.64
N ILE A 73 -0.39 -5.28 -8.56
CA ILE A 73 0.72 -5.61 -7.67
C ILE A 73 2.01 -5.60 -8.48
N TYR A 74 3.03 -4.95 -7.95
CA TYR A 74 4.35 -4.85 -8.53
C TYR A 74 5.35 -5.44 -7.55
N VAL A 75 6.25 -6.28 -8.04
CA VAL A 75 7.31 -6.87 -7.22
C VAL A 75 8.63 -6.67 -7.93
N THR A 76 9.62 -6.10 -7.25
CA THR A 76 10.95 -5.96 -7.84
C THR A 76 11.63 -7.32 -7.96
N GLU A 77 12.20 -7.60 -9.13
CA GLU A 77 13.03 -8.80 -9.32
C GLU A 77 14.20 -8.80 -8.33
N ARG A 78 14.81 -7.63 -8.11
CA ARG A 78 15.92 -7.45 -7.17
C ARG A 78 15.53 -7.79 -5.73
N GLY A 79 14.35 -7.35 -5.27
CA GLY A 79 13.84 -7.67 -3.94
C GLY A 79 13.62 -9.16 -3.74
N VAL A 80 13.07 -9.85 -4.74
CA VAL A 80 12.89 -11.31 -4.74
C VAL A 80 14.24 -12.02 -4.62
N GLN A 81 15.24 -11.59 -5.38
CA GLN A 81 16.57 -12.19 -5.35
C GLN A 81 17.31 -11.94 -4.03
N ILE A 82 17.26 -10.73 -3.48
CA ILE A 82 17.91 -10.40 -2.19
C ILE A 82 17.27 -11.24 -1.08
N LEU A 83 15.94 -11.18 -0.94
CA LEU A 83 15.24 -11.93 0.09
C LEU A 83 15.42 -13.44 -0.12
N GLY A 84 15.35 -13.94 -1.35
CA GLY A 84 15.57 -15.36 -1.66
C GLY A 84 16.95 -15.85 -1.25
N ASN A 85 18.01 -15.09 -1.53
CA ASN A 85 19.37 -15.43 -1.10
C ASN A 85 19.52 -15.38 0.43
N LEU A 86 18.90 -14.41 1.11
CA LEU A 86 18.89 -14.35 2.57
C LEU A 86 18.16 -15.55 3.19
N LEU A 87 16.97 -15.89 2.70
CA LEU A 87 16.21 -17.05 3.15
C LEU A 87 17.01 -18.34 2.96
N PHE A 88 17.68 -18.48 1.81
CA PHE A 88 18.57 -19.62 1.54
C PHE A 88 19.71 -19.69 2.56
N ASN A 89 20.46 -18.60 2.75
CA ASN A 89 21.61 -18.55 3.66
C ASN A 89 21.19 -18.79 5.13
N TRP A 90 20.13 -18.13 5.59
CA TRP A 90 19.58 -18.31 6.94
C TRP A 90 19.14 -19.74 7.22
N SER A 91 18.53 -20.42 6.23
CA SER A 91 18.13 -21.82 6.36
C SER A 91 19.31 -22.78 6.50
N HIS A 92 20.49 -22.42 5.99
CA HIS A 92 21.74 -23.16 6.13
C HIS A 92 22.55 -22.74 7.37
N GLY A 93 21.96 -21.92 8.26
CA GLY A 93 22.61 -21.42 9.46
C GLY A 93 23.65 -20.35 9.20
N GLN A 94 23.73 -19.81 7.99
CA GLN A 94 24.66 -18.74 7.61
C GLN A 94 23.99 -17.37 7.83
N GLN A 95 24.77 -16.36 8.22
CA GLN A 95 24.38 -14.94 8.18
C GLN A 95 23.07 -14.59 8.93
N LYS A 96 22.74 -15.34 10.00
CA LYS A 96 21.57 -15.04 10.84
C LYS A 96 21.65 -13.58 11.31
N PRO A 97 20.55 -12.81 11.28
CA PRO A 97 20.58 -11.42 11.73
C PRO A 97 21.09 -11.38 13.16
N MET A 98 22.28 -10.80 13.37
CA MET A 98 22.77 -10.55 14.73
C MET A 98 21.79 -9.59 15.39
N VAL A 99 21.43 -9.86 16.65
CA VAL A 99 20.87 -8.82 17.50
C VAL A 99 21.98 -7.80 17.65
N ALA A 100 21.95 -6.74 16.86
CA ALA A 100 22.78 -5.57 17.14
C ALA A 100 22.39 -5.13 18.54
N ASP A 101 23.38 -4.96 19.42
CA ASP A 101 23.19 -4.49 20.78
C ASP A 101 22.30 -3.24 20.75
N ILE A 102 21.04 -3.38 21.15
CA ILE A 102 20.19 -2.22 21.42
C ILE A 102 20.71 -1.64 22.73
N THR A 103 21.68 -0.74 22.66
CA THR A 103 22.06 0.10 23.80
C THR A 103 21.00 1.16 23.98
N PHE A 104 20.09 0.94 24.92
CA PHE A 104 19.28 2.03 25.47
C PHE A 104 20.16 2.85 26.41
N SER A 105 20.37 4.13 26.08
CA SER A 105 20.84 5.10 27.06
C SER A 105 19.62 5.57 27.86
N THR A 106 19.49 5.10 29.09
CA THR A 106 18.67 5.76 30.09
C THR A 106 19.56 6.73 30.88
N ASP A 107 19.00 7.85 31.34
CA ASP A 107 19.71 8.90 32.12
C ASP A 107 20.46 8.37 33.35
N ASP A 108 20.21 7.12 33.78
CA ASP A 108 20.81 6.48 34.95
C ASP A 108 21.92 5.43 34.65
N GLY A 109 22.44 5.38 33.41
CA GLY A 109 23.66 4.63 33.06
C GLY A 109 23.48 3.50 32.04
N GLU A 110 24.57 3.17 31.33
CA GLU A 110 24.64 2.10 30.32
C GLU A 110 24.52 0.71 30.98
N PHE A 111 23.41 0.01 30.76
CA PHE A 111 23.30 -1.42 31.04
C PHE A 111 23.47 -2.21 29.74
N PRO A 112 24.58 -2.94 29.56
CA PRO A 112 24.69 -3.84 28.42
C PRO A 112 23.73 -5.01 28.64
N LEU A 113 22.76 -5.18 27.75
CA LEU A 113 21.95 -6.40 27.67
C LEU A 113 22.75 -7.50 26.94
N GLN A 114 23.99 -7.74 27.38
CA GLN A 114 24.82 -8.85 26.92
C GLN A 114 24.54 -10.09 27.76
N ALA A 115 23.42 -10.77 27.50
CA ALA A 115 23.26 -12.17 27.86
C ALA A 115 22.14 -12.82 27.03
N ASP A 116 22.46 -13.96 26.43
CA ASP A 116 21.55 -15.07 26.09
C ASP A 116 20.75 -15.15 24.78
N ILE A 117 20.87 -14.25 23.80
CA ILE A 117 20.16 -14.48 22.52
C ILE A 117 20.89 -15.47 21.59
N ARG A 118 22.21 -15.68 21.75
CA ARG A 118 22.94 -16.73 21.00
C ARG A 118 22.46 -18.15 21.34
N ASN A 119 21.80 -18.36 22.48
CA ASN A 119 21.35 -19.67 22.97
C ASN A 119 19.82 -19.83 23.01
N ALA A 120 19.05 -18.84 22.58
CA ALA A 120 17.58 -18.87 22.61
C ALA A 120 16.93 -19.12 21.24
N ALA A 121 17.71 -19.35 20.18
CA ALA A 121 17.17 -20.02 19.00
C ALA A 121 17.03 -21.50 19.39
N PRO A 122 15.80 -22.03 19.54
CA PRO A 122 15.65 -23.44 19.86
C PRO A 122 16.44 -24.28 18.85
N ASP A 123 17.09 -25.35 19.32
CA ASP A 123 17.81 -26.38 18.55
C ASP A 123 16.88 -27.13 17.56
N TYR A 124 16.09 -26.39 16.78
CA TYR A 124 15.45 -26.94 15.60
C TYR A 124 16.56 -27.15 14.59
N THR A 125 16.82 -28.42 14.31
CA THR A 125 17.38 -28.84 13.04
C THR A 125 16.43 -28.36 11.95
N SER A 126 16.55 -27.09 11.54
CA SER A 126 15.73 -26.53 10.48
C SER A 126 16.20 -27.17 9.19
N GLU A 127 15.32 -27.93 8.54
CA GLU A 127 15.50 -28.32 7.15
C GLU A 127 15.88 -27.07 6.34
N SER A 128 16.89 -27.18 5.48
CA SER A 128 17.37 -26.09 4.66
C SER A 128 16.77 -26.16 3.27
N PHE A 129 16.81 -25.05 2.53
CA PHE A 129 16.37 -25.05 1.14
C PHE A 129 17.28 -25.93 0.27
N GLU A 130 16.68 -26.65 -0.68
CA GLU A 130 17.45 -27.45 -1.66
C GLU A 130 18.16 -26.58 -2.70
N SER A 131 17.67 -25.35 -2.94
CA SER A 131 18.22 -24.42 -3.92
C SER A 131 17.86 -22.95 -3.61
N VAL A 132 18.66 -22.02 -4.14
CA VAL A 132 18.34 -20.57 -4.12
C VAL A 132 17.05 -20.28 -4.85
N GLN A 133 16.76 -21.01 -5.94
CA GLN A 133 15.49 -20.90 -6.67
C GLN A 133 14.29 -21.16 -5.75
N ALA A 134 14.30 -22.25 -4.97
CA ALA A 134 13.20 -22.55 -4.05
C ALA A 134 13.02 -21.47 -2.97
N ALA A 135 14.13 -20.87 -2.51
CA ALA A 135 14.07 -19.74 -1.58
C ALA A 135 13.53 -18.45 -2.24
N CYS A 136 13.88 -18.19 -3.50
CA CYS A 136 13.32 -17.07 -4.28
C CYS A 136 11.82 -17.27 -4.56
N GLU A 137 11.36 -18.50 -4.78
CA GLU A 137 9.93 -18.81 -4.90
C GLU A 137 9.17 -18.52 -3.60
N LEU A 138 9.78 -18.77 -2.43
CA LEU A 138 9.21 -18.34 -1.15
C LEU A 138 9.22 -16.81 -1.02
N ALA A 139 10.32 -16.14 -1.37
CA ALA A 139 10.43 -14.69 -1.31
C ALA A 139 9.34 -13.99 -2.13
N LEU A 140 9.15 -14.43 -3.39
CA LEU A 140 8.08 -13.94 -4.25
C LEU A 140 6.69 -14.17 -3.63
N GLU A 141 6.43 -15.35 -3.07
CA GLU A 141 5.14 -15.64 -2.43
C GLU A 141 4.91 -14.80 -1.16
N ILE A 142 5.96 -14.46 -0.39
CA ILE A 142 5.88 -13.55 0.76
C ILE A 142 5.44 -12.16 0.29
N LEU A 143 6.18 -11.58 -0.66
CA LEU A 143 5.93 -10.23 -1.16
C LEU A 143 4.54 -10.13 -1.80
N LEU A 144 4.19 -11.07 -2.68
CA LEU A 144 2.88 -11.10 -3.32
C LEU A 144 1.74 -11.17 -2.31
N ARG A 145 1.91 -11.87 -1.19
CA ARG A 145 0.84 -12.00 -0.19
C ARG A 145 0.70 -10.76 0.68
N HIS A 146 1.80 -10.09 0.95
CA HIS A 146 1.78 -8.80 1.61
C HIS A 146 0.97 -7.81 0.76
N GLU A 147 1.36 -7.62 -0.51
CA GLU A 147 0.65 -6.72 -1.43
C GLU A 147 -0.78 -7.15 -1.73
N TRP A 148 -1.03 -8.46 -1.78
CA TRP A 148 -2.38 -8.99 -1.92
C TRP A 148 -3.28 -8.54 -0.77
N TYR A 149 -2.75 -8.41 0.45
CA TYR A 149 -3.55 -7.96 1.58
C TYR A 149 -4.04 -6.52 1.36
N HIS A 150 -3.19 -5.61 0.89
CA HIS A 150 -3.57 -4.22 0.55
C HIS A 150 -4.67 -4.18 -0.52
N HIS A 151 -4.55 -4.99 -1.56
CA HIS A 151 -5.61 -5.14 -2.56
C HIS A 151 -6.95 -5.59 -1.92
N GLN A 152 -6.90 -6.54 -0.98
CA GLN A 152 -8.10 -7.02 -0.31
C GLN A 152 -8.70 -5.98 0.65
N THR A 153 -7.86 -5.16 1.28
CA THR A 153 -8.30 -3.98 2.05
C THR A 153 -9.03 -2.99 1.16
N GLU A 154 -8.48 -2.68 -0.02
CA GLU A 154 -9.12 -1.77 -0.95
C GLU A 154 -10.46 -2.33 -1.48
N LEU A 155 -10.55 -3.63 -1.76
CA LEU A 155 -11.82 -4.26 -2.10
C LEU A 155 -12.84 -4.17 -0.96
N LEU A 156 -12.40 -4.33 0.29
CA LEU A 156 -13.28 -4.11 1.45
C LEU A 156 -13.78 -2.68 1.46
N ALA A 157 -12.90 -1.70 1.25
CA ALA A 157 -13.27 -0.30 1.16
C ALA A 157 -14.34 -0.09 0.07
N ALA A 158 -14.10 -0.54 -1.16
CA ALA A 158 -15.05 -0.43 -2.26
C ALA A 158 -16.41 -1.08 -1.96
N TYR A 159 -16.44 -2.22 -1.25
CA TYR A 159 -17.71 -2.80 -0.79
C TYR A 159 -18.42 -1.89 0.21
N LEU A 160 -17.70 -1.28 1.15
CA LEU A 160 -18.26 -0.36 2.14
C LEU A 160 -18.76 0.93 1.48
N GLU A 161 -18.04 1.44 0.50
CA GLU A 161 -18.41 2.62 -0.29
C GLU A 161 -19.72 2.41 -1.05
N ASP A 162 -19.95 1.22 -1.64
CA ASP A 162 -21.22 0.88 -2.30
C ASP A 162 -22.42 0.94 -1.34
N PHE A 163 -22.21 0.66 -0.04
CA PHE A 163 -23.25 0.80 0.97
C PHE A 163 -23.40 2.23 1.51
N ALA A 164 -22.29 2.97 1.60
CA ALA A 164 -22.25 4.30 2.21
C ALA A 164 -22.57 5.44 1.22
N ASP A 165 -22.41 5.21 -0.10
CA ASP A 165 -22.44 6.24 -1.16
C ASP A 165 -21.42 7.37 -0.91
N GLU A 166 -20.29 7.03 -0.29
CA GLU A 166 -19.20 7.93 0.09
C GLU A 166 -17.85 7.31 -0.28
N MET A 167 -16.82 8.14 -0.48
CA MET A 167 -15.46 7.69 -0.80
C MET A 167 -14.69 7.46 0.50
N LEU A 168 -14.51 6.20 0.88
CA LEU A 168 -13.96 5.77 2.17
C LEU A 168 -12.48 5.41 2.07
N TYR A 169 -12.04 4.79 0.97
CA TYR A 169 -10.66 4.32 0.86
C TYR A 169 -9.65 5.46 0.92
N ARG A 170 -9.93 6.57 0.24
CA ARG A 170 -9.01 7.72 0.23
C ARG A 170 -8.98 8.42 1.58
N ASP A 171 -10.15 8.65 2.19
CA ASP A 171 -10.23 9.27 3.51
C ASP A 171 -9.48 8.41 4.55
N TYR A 172 -9.63 7.08 4.50
CA TYR A 172 -8.81 6.16 5.29
C TYR A 172 -7.30 6.30 5.01
N MET A 173 -6.89 6.35 3.74
CA MET A 173 -5.49 6.44 3.39
C MET A 173 -4.84 7.72 3.92
N GLU A 174 -5.54 8.86 3.82
CA GLU A 174 -5.02 10.18 4.23
C GLU A 174 -5.09 10.40 5.74
N GLU A 175 -6.19 10.00 6.39
CA GLU A 175 -6.47 10.39 7.77
C GLU A 175 -6.11 9.31 8.79
N ALA A 176 -6.03 8.03 8.38
CA ALA A 176 -5.72 6.92 9.28
C ALA A 176 -4.42 6.19 8.90
N TYR A 177 -4.27 5.72 7.66
CA TYR A 177 -3.13 4.89 7.25
C TYR A 177 -1.81 5.67 7.24
N ARG A 178 -1.72 6.76 6.45
CA ARG A 178 -0.49 7.55 6.31
C ARG A 178 -0.01 8.17 7.62
N PRO A 179 -0.88 8.74 8.48
CA PRO A 179 -0.44 9.31 9.76
C PRO A 179 0.03 8.24 10.75
N ALA A 180 -0.52 7.03 10.69
CA ALA A 180 -0.12 5.93 11.57
C ALA A 180 1.17 5.24 11.10
N ARG A 181 1.49 5.29 9.80
CA ARG A 181 2.71 4.71 9.24
C ARG A 181 3.94 5.54 9.65
N PRO A 182 5.07 4.92 10.03
CA PRO A 182 5.34 3.47 10.03
C PRO A 182 5.21 2.82 11.43
N GLY A 183 4.50 3.48 12.36
CA GLY A 183 4.35 3.08 13.77
C GLY A 183 3.37 1.93 14.00
N THR A 184 3.37 1.36 15.20
CA THR A 184 2.51 0.19 15.55
C THR A 184 1.01 0.43 15.41
N ASP A 185 0.58 1.69 15.30
CA ASP A 185 -0.82 2.05 15.12
C ASP A 185 -1.29 1.83 13.67
N CYS A 186 -0.37 1.63 12.73
CA CYS A 186 -0.70 1.24 11.37
C CYS A 186 -1.12 -0.23 11.32
N LEU A 187 -2.42 -0.45 11.51
CA LEU A 187 -3.02 -1.77 11.63
C LEU A 187 -2.92 -2.59 10.34
N GLU A 188 -3.03 -1.93 9.18
CA GLU A 188 -3.02 -2.62 7.88
C GLU A 188 -1.71 -3.37 7.65
N GLU A 189 -0.56 -2.73 7.91
CA GLU A 189 0.76 -3.38 7.77
C GLU A 189 0.95 -4.57 8.70
N SER A 190 0.50 -4.41 9.96
CA SER A 190 0.52 -5.49 10.93
C SER A 190 -0.28 -6.69 10.45
N LEU A 191 -1.46 -6.44 9.86
CA LEU A 191 -2.33 -7.48 9.33
C LEU A 191 -1.83 -8.07 8.01
N ALA A 192 -1.20 -7.29 7.15
CA ALA A 192 -0.57 -7.76 5.92
C ALA A 192 0.54 -8.76 6.24
N ASN A 193 1.45 -8.44 7.16
CA ASN A 193 2.48 -9.38 7.61
C ASN A 193 1.90 -10.57 8.38
N ALA A 194 0.83 -10.39 9.15
CA ALA A 194 0.17 -11.50 9.83
C ALA A 194 -0.51 -12.45 8.84
N TYR A 195 -1.03 -11.92 7.72
CA TYR A 195 -1.58 -12.72 6.63
C TYR A 195 -0.49 -13.59 5.98
N VAL A 196 0.71 -13.03 5.75
CA VAL A 196 1.88 -13.80 5.30
C VAL A 196 2.25 -14.88 6.30
N ALA A 197 2.39 -14.54 7.58
CA ALA A 197 2.75 -15.48 8.65
C ALA A 197 1.75 -16.65 8.81
N ARG A 198 0.48 -16.44 8.43
CA ARG A 198 -0.58 -17.46 8.47
C ARG A 198 -0.75 -18.21 7.14
N SER A 199 0.02 -17.87 6.11
CA SER A 199 -0.15 -18.39 4.77
C SER A 199 0.33 -19.84 4.64
N ARG A 200 -0.60 -20.74 4.34
CA ARG A 200 -0.26 -22.12 3.97
C ARG A 200 0.56 -22.21 2.67
N ALA A 201 0.45 -21.24 1.77
CA ALA A 201 1.23 -21.28 0.54
C ALA A 201 2.69 -20.88 0.75
N CYS A 202 2.97 -19.99 1.71
CA CYS A 202 4.33 -19.73 2.17
C CYS A 202 4.88 -20.93 2.92
N MET A 203 4.12 -21.49 3.88
CA MET A 203 4.54 -22.67 4.64
C MET A 203 4.87 -23.88 3.75
N ARG A 204 4.15 -24.08 2.64
CA ARG A 204 4.41 -25.16 1.68
C ARG A 204 5.66 -24.95 0.82
N ARG A 205 6.15 -23.72 0.70
CA ARG A 205 7.36 -23.38 -0.07
C ARG A 205 8.61 -23.33 0.80
N ALA A 206 8.45 -23.14 2.10
CA ALA A 206 9.55 -23.28 3.04
C ALA A 206 9.94 -24.76 3.23
N PRO A 207 11.16 -25.06 3.69
CA PRO A 207 11.58 -26.43 3.96
C PRO A 207 10.67 -27.13 4.97
N SER A 208 10.26 -26.40 6.02
CA SER A 208 9.28 -26.86 7.00
C SER A 208 8.48 -25.67 7.55
N THR A 209 7.32 -25.94 8.17
CA THR A 209 6.53 -24.89 8.83
C THR A 209 7.30 -24.16 9.94
N PRO A 210 8.06 -24.84 10.83
CA PRO A 210 8.91 -24.14 11.80
C PRO A 210 9.97 -23.26 11.12
N ALA A 211 10.63 -23.78 10.07
CA ALA A 211 11.62 -23.00 9.31
C ALA A 211 10.98 -21.74 8.70
N PHE A 212 9.77 -21.84 8.14
CA PHE A 212 9.05 -20.68 7.62
C PHE A 212 8.90 -19.58 8.66
N HIS A 213 8.42 -19.90 9.86
CA HIS A 213 8.19 -18.89 10.91
C HIS A 213 9.50 -18.22 11.34
N THR A 214 10.58 -18.98 11.52
CA THR A 214 11.90 -18.42 11.85
C THR A 214 12.43 -17.52 10.74
N LEU A 215 12.35 -17.97 9.48
CA LEU A 215 12.84 -17.23 8.33
C LEU A 215 12.02 -15.95 8.08
N PHE A 216 10.70 -16.03 8.25
CA PHE A 216 9.82 -14.87 8.13
C PHE A 216 10.10 -13.84 9.23
N GLU A 217 10.26 -14.29 10.48
CA GLU A 217 10.69 -13.42 11.57
C GLU A 217 11.99 -12.69 11.21
N TYR A 218 12.99 -13.41 10.70
CA TYR A 218 14.26 -12.81 10.28
C TYR A 218 14.07 -11.74 9.19
N SER A 219 13.20 -11.99 8.21
CA SER A 219 12.91 -11.04 7.13
C SER A 219 12.25 -9.74 7.64
N THR A 220 11.42 -9.83 8.68
CA THR A 220 10.70 -8.68 9.26
C THR A 220 11.52 -7.87 10.27
N ARG A 221 12.64 -8.40 10.77
CA ARG A 221 13.41 -7.78 11.88
C ARG A 221 13.84 -6.34 11.64
N PHE A 222 14.16 -5.99 10.40
CA PHE A 222 14.60 -4.64 10.06
C PHE A 222 13.44 -3.73 9.63
N GLN A 223 12.26 -4.27 9.34
CA GLN A 223 11.11 -3.49 8.91
C GLN A 223 10.57 -2.62 10.04
N PRO A 224 9.80 -1.55 9.75
CA PRO A 224 9.26 -0.67 10.78
C PRO A 224 8.34 -1.35 11.81
N ASP A 225 7.99 -0.60 12.85
CA ASP A 225 7.23 -1.10 14.00
C ASP A 225 5.88 -1.73 13.61
N ALA A 226 5.14 -1.13 12.68
CA ALA A 226 3.89 -1.68 12.18
C ALA A 226 4.06 -3.10 11.61
N TYR A 227 5.06 -3.27 10.77
CA TYR A 227 5.38 -4.52 10.11
C TYR A 227 5.80 -5.61 11.10
N ARG A 228 6.56 -5.23 12.15
CA ARG A 228 7.05 -6.16 13.19
C ARG A 228 5.97 -6.60 14.17
N ALA A 229 4.93 -5.80 14.36
CA ALA A 229 3.84 -6.09 15.29
C ALA A 229 2.84 -7.16 14.81
N TYR A 230 3.13 -7.84 13.70
CA TYR A 230 2.26 -8.85 13.09
C TYR A 230 2.00 -10.06 13.99
N ASP A 231 2.93 -10.37 14.89
CA ASP A 231 2.88 -11.54 15.79
C ASP A 231 1.60 -11.54 16.63
N ARG A 232 1.16 -10.34 17.07
CA ARG A 232 -0.10 -10.08 17.77
C ARG A 232 -1.33 -10.58 17.01
N PHE A 233 -1.27 -10.64 15.69
CA PHE A 233 -2.39 -11.01 14.81
C PHE A 233 -2.23 -12.40 14.20
N THR A 234 -1.29 -13.22 14.65
CA THR A 234 -1.11 -14.59 14.12
C THR A 234 -2.17 -15.58 14.62
N GLY A 235 -2.98 -15.21 15.62
CA GLY A 235 -3.99 -16.05 16.29
C GLY A 235 -5.45 -15.77 15.89
N GLN A 236 -6.36 -15.78 16.88
CA GLN A 236 -7.77 -15.37 16.67
C GLN A 236 -7.90 -13.86 16.43
N ASP A 237 -6.93 -13.09 16.91
CA ASP A 237 -6.88 -11.64 16.82
C ASP A 237 -6.73 -11.15 15.38
N PHE A 238 -6.30 -11.99 14.43
CA PHE A 238 -6.33 -11.66 13.00
C PHE A 238 -7.71 -11.18 12.53
N ARG A 239 -8.76 -11.92 12.90
CA ARG A 239 -10.13 -11.59 12.53
C ARG A 239 -10.64 -10.38 13.29
N VAL A 240 -10.10 -10.14 14.48
CA VAL A 240 -10.42 -8.98 15.31
C VAL A 240 -9.84 -7.73 14.66
N GLY A 241 -8.56 -7.77 14.28
CA GLY A 241 -7.91 -6.71 13.51
C GLY A 241 -8.62 -6.42 12.20
N GLY A 242 -9.06 -7.45 11.45
CA GLY A 242 -9.88 -7.22 10.24
C GLY A 242 -11.18 -6.45 10.50
N ARG A 243 -11.83 -6.63 11.66
CA ARG A 243 -13.01 -5.82 12.05
C ARG A 243 -12.64 -4.38 12.37
N HIS A 244 -11.51 -4.19 13.05
CA HIS A 244 -11.00 -2.85 13.35
C HIS A 244 -10.64 -2.12 12.07
N LEU A 245 -9.98 -2.80 11.13
CA LEU A 245 -9.64 -2.23 9.84
C LEU A 245 -10.89 -1.80 9.06
N ALA A 246 -11.96 -2.62 9.07
CA ALA A 246 -13.24 -2.22 8.47
C ALA A 246 -13.86 -0.99 9.14
N HIS A 247 -13.71 -0.85 10.46
CA HIS A 247 -14.16 0.32 11.18
C HIS A 247 -13.33 1.56 10.81
N LEU A 248 -12.00 1.45 10.81
CA LEU A 248 -11.09 2.51 10.39
C LEU A 248 -11.38 2.97 8.96
N LEU A 249 -11.67 2.03 8.05
CA LEU A 249 -12.08 2.35 6.69
C LEU A 249 -13.36 3.20 6.65
N HIS A 250 -14.29 2.96 7.57
CA HIS A 250 -15.56 3.67 7.58
C HIS A 250 -15.50 5.03 8.29
N THR A 251 -14.68 5.15 9.34
CA THR A 251 -14.62 6.36 10.18
C THR A 251 -13.44 7.27 9.88
N ALA A 252 -12.39 6.71 9.27
CA ALA A 252 -11.06 7.32 9.17
C ALA A 252 -10.46 7.75 10.54
N ASP A 253 -11.03 7.27 11.65
CA ASP A 253 -10.66 7.65 13.02
C ASP A 253 -10.16 6.45 13.82
N ALA A 254 -8.88 6.51 14.21
CA ALA A 254 -8.22 5.49 15.02
C ALA A 254 -8.67 5.47 16.50
N THR A 255 -9.27 6.55 17.00
CA THR A 255 -9.66 6.66 18.41
C THR A 255 -10.93 5.87 18.76
N ASP A 256 -11.82 5.64 17.80
CA ASP A 256 -13.08 4.89 18.00
C ASP A 256 -12.97 3.39 17.68
N ALA A 257 -11.83 2.91 17.18
CA ALA A 257 -11.63 1.52 16.76
C ALA A 257 -11.90 0.48 17.88
N ALA A 258 -11.69 0.85 19.15
CA ALA A 258 -11.97 -0.02 20.30
C ALA A 258 -13.47 -0.33 20.47
N ALA A 259 -14.38 0.56 20.03
CA ALA A 259 -15.82 0.33 20.09
C ALA A 259 -16.30 -0.77 19.12
N SER A 260 -15.56 -1.02 18.05
CA SER A 260 -15.89 -2.01 17.00
C SER A 260 -15.77 -3.48 17.45
N LEU A 261 -15.06 -3.75 18.54
CA LEU A 261 -14.82 -5.12 19.05
C LEU A 261 -16.09 -5.91 19.34
N GLY A 262 -17.14 -5.21 19.78
CA GLY A 262 -18.45 -5.77 20.13
C GLY A 262 -19.53 -5.58 19.07
N ASP A 263 -19.26 -4.79 18.03
CA ASP A 263 -20.25 -4.44 17.01
C ASP A 263 -20.45 -5.57 15.98
N ARG A 264 -21.72 -5.91 15.71
CA ARG A 264 -22.15 -6.95 14.75
C ARG A 264 -22.77 -6.35 13.48
N SER A 265 -22.51 -5.08 13.20
CA SER A 265 -22.87 -4.47 11.92
C SER A 265 -22.34 -5.27 10.72
N GLN A 266 -22.99 -5.15 9.56
CA GLN A 266 -22.55 -5.85 8.35
C GLN A 266 -21.12 -5.45 7.95
N GLN A 267 -20.73 -4.21 8.24
CA GLN A 267 -19.40 -3.65 7.98
C GLN A 267 -18.31 -4.41 8.75
N THR A 268 -18.48 -4.60 10.07
CA THR A 268 -17.52 -5.38 10.86
C THR A 268 -17.52 -6.86 10.48
N LEU A 269 -18.67 -7.43 10.07
CA LEU A 269 -18.72 -8.80 9.59
C LEU A 269 -17.90 -9.01 8.31
N LEU A 270 -17.90 -8.05 7.38
CA LEU A 270 -17.06 -8.10 6.17
C LEU A 270 -15.57 -8.04 6.53
N GLY A 271 -15.18 -7.13 7.42
CA GLY A 271 -13.80 -7.04 7.90
C GLY A 271 -13.26 -8.34 8.50
N SER A 272 -14.09 -9.06 9.25
CA SER A 272 -13.70 -10.35 9.86
C SER A 272 -13.40 -11.47 8.84
N ARG A 273 -13.78 -11.27 7.56
CA ARG A 273 -13.58 -12.21 6.45
C ARG A 273 -12.37 -11.85 5.60
N LEU A 274 -11.65 -10.78 5.90
CA LEU A 274 -10.43 -10.46 5.18
C LEU A 274 -9.35 -11.54 5.34
N PRO A 275 -8.59 -11.85 4.29
CA PRO A 275 -8.88 -11.52 2.88
C PRO A 275 -10.00 -12.41 2.30
N PHE A 276 -10.78 -11.87 1.37
CA PHE A 276 -11.92 -12.56 0.75
C PHE A 276 -11.51 -13.67 -0.20
N ASP A 277 -10.41 -13.46 -0.92
CA ASP A 277 -9.78 -14.46 -1.78
C ASP A 277 -8.34 -14.69 -1.32
N THR A 278 -7.89 -15.95 -1.36
CA THR A 278 -6.54 -16.37 -0.98
C THR A 278 -5.74 -16.93 -2.16
N SER A 279 -6.39 -17.04 -3.33
CA SER A 279 -5.83 -17.60 -4.56
C SER A 279 -5.41 -16.50 -5.52
N ILE A 280 -4.19 -16.00 -5.31
CA ILE A 280 -3.56 -15.00 -6.19
C ILE A 280 -3.50 -15.53 -7.64
N ALA A 281 -3.08 -16.78 -7.83
CA ALA A 281 -3.02 -17.42 -9.16
C ALA A 281 -4.37 -17.45 -9.90
N ARG A 282 -5.48 -17.62 -9.17
CA ARG A 282 -6.82 -17.55 -9.78
C ARG A 282 -7.18 -16.12 -10.14
N ALA A 283 -6.86 -15.16 -9.27
CA ALA A 283 -7.14 -13.76 -9.54
C ALA A 283 -6.35 -13.24 -10.75
N THR A 284 -5.08 -13.61 -10.89
CA THR A 284 -4.25 -13.25 -12.04
C THR A 284 -4.72 -13.93 -13.32
N SER A 285 -4.98 -15.25 -13.30
CA SER A 285 -5.46 -15.96 -14.50
C SER A 285 -6.84 -15.50 -14.99
N THR A 286 -7.66 -14.93 -14.10
CA THR A 286 -8.96 -14.34 -14.45
C THR A 286 -8.90 -12.83 -14.70
N HIS A 287 -7.69 -12.25 -14.79
CA HIS A 287 -7.45 -10.82 -15.03
C HIS A 287 -8.20 -9.91 -14.06
N ARG A 288 -8.43 -10.37 -12.82
CA ARG A 288 -9.06 -9.54 -11.77
C ARG A 288 -8.13 -8.47 -11.24
N ILE A 289 -6.84 -8.78 -11.22
CA ILE A 289 -5.77 -7.87 -10.84
C ILE A 289 -4.51 -8.25 -11.60
N PRO A 290 -3.85 -7.28 -12.27
CA PRO A 290 -2.59 -7.52 -12.92
C PRO A 290 -1.47 -7.59 -11.87
N VAL A 291 -0.48 -8.43 -12.14
CA VAL A 291 0.68 -8.61 -11.26
C VAL A 291 1.93 -8.62 -12.12
N TYR A 292 2.88 -7.75 -11.78
CA TYR A 292 4.09 -7.52 -12.55
C TYR A 292 5.35 -7.76 -11.72
N VAL A 293 6.38 -8.27 -12.37
CA VAL A 293 7.75 -8.30 -11.87
C VAL A 293 8.55 -7.22 -12.58
N VAL A 294 9.18 -6.34 -11.80
CA VAL A 294 9.92 -5.17 -12.30
C VAL A 294 11.40 -5.50 -12.44
N GLN A 295 11.93 -5.42 -13.67
CA GLN A 295 13.31 -5.81 -14.00
C GLN A 295 14.36 -4.73 -13.71
N PRO A 296 15.63 -5.11 -13.43
CA PRO A 296 16.66 -4.23 -12.83
C PRO A 296 17.43 -3.27 -13.76
N TRP A 297 17.12 -3.11 -15.05
CA TRP A 297 17.94 -2.33 -16.02
C TRP A 297 17.94 -0.78 -15.84
N SER A 298 17.71 -0.26 -14.64
CA SER A 298 18.09 1.09 -14.19
C SER A 298 17.82 1.25 -12.69
N PRO A 299 18.35 2.29 -11.99
CA PRO A 299 18.44 2.34 -10.53
C PRO A 299 17.06 2.05 -9.94
N THR A 300 17.03 1.35 -8.79
CA THR A 300 15.87 1.17 -7.92
C THR A 300 14.85 2.24 -8.27
N PRO A 301 13.66 1.92 -8.82
CA PRO A 301 12.69 2.97 -9.12
C PRO A 301 12.63 3.75 -7.83
N ASN A 302 13.13 5.00 -7.89
CA ASN A 302 13.28 5.80 -6.70
C ASN A 302 11.92 5.70 -6.00
N LEU A 303 11.86 5.72 -4.68
CA LEU A 303 10.61 6.08 -4.01
C LEU A 303 9.99 7.38 -4.59
N GLU A 304 10.71 8.13 -5.44
CA GLU A 304 10.17 9.14 -6.35
C GLU A 304 9.18 8.64 -7.43
N TYR A 305 9.09 7.36 -7.81
CA TYR A 305 7.96 6.90 -8.64
C TYR A 305 6.63 7.13 -7.90
N PHE A 306 6.65 7.18 -6.56
CA PHE A 306 5.54 7.66 -5.73
C PHE A 306 5.50 9.18 -5.55
N LYS A 307 6.60 9.92 -5.82
CA LYS A 307 6.47 11.36 -6.16
C LYS A 307 5.80 11.56 -7.52
N TYR A 308 5.79 10.56 -8.41
CA TYR A 308 5.09 10.58 -9.71
C TYR A 308 3.71 9.90 -9.70
N VAL A 309 3.20 9.48 -8.53
CA VAL A 309 1.76 9.59 -8.25
C VAL A 309 1.44 11.04 -7.84
N ALA A 310 2.30 12.02 -8.18
CA ALA A 310 1.84 13.34 -8.54
C ALA A 310 0.95 13.19 -9.78
N LEU A 311 -0.36 13.10 -9.56
CA LEU A 311 -1.25 14.15 -10.03
C LEU A 311 -0.91 14.71 -11.42
N GLU A 312 -0.78 13.87 -12.46
CA GLU A 312 -0.59 14.36 -13.82
C GLU A 312 -1.93 14.82 -14.38
N THR A 313 -2.43 15.93 -13.85
CA THR A 313 -2.86 17.06 -14.66
C THR A 313 -2.60 18.35 -13.89
N ASP A 314 -1.53 19.07 -14.23
CA ASP A 314 -1.24 20.42 -13.73
C ASP A 314 -2.29 21.41 -14.24
N TYR A 315 -3.54 21.29 -13.80
CA TYR A 315 -4.55 22.31 -14.05
C TYR A 315 -4.18 23.54 -13.23
N ASN A 316 -4.08 24.67 -13.92
CA ASN A 316 -3.97 25.96 -13.27
C ASN A 316 -5.32 26.31 -12.63
N ILE A 317 -5.40 26.22 -11.30
CA ILE A 317 -6.62 26.56 -10.56
C ILE A 317 -6.64 28.07 -10.28
N ARG A 318 -7.66 28.77 -10.76
CA ARG A 318 -7.81 30.22 -10.58
C ARG A 318 -9.15 30.58 -9.99
N GLN A 319 -9.18 31.57 -9.12
CA GLN A 319 -10.42 32.12 -8.59
C GLN A 319 -10.86 33.33 -9.41
N SER A 320 -12.16 33.44 -9.69
CA SER A 320 -12.75 34.68 -10.18
C SER A 320 -12.85 35.72 -9.06
N ASP A 321 -12.89 37.01 -9.42
CA ASP A 321 -13.04 38.10 -8.45
C ASP A 321 -14.32 37.95 -7.61
N ASP A 322 -15.40 37.42 -8.21
CA ASP A 322 -16.68 37.27 -7.53
C ASP A 322 -16.68 36.05 -6.59
N PHE A 323 -16.01 34.95 -6.98
CA PHE A 323 -15.71 33.84 -6.09
C PHE A 323 -14.93 34.32 -4.86
N GLY A 324 -13.85 35.09 -5.06
CA GLY A 324 -13.02 35.62 -3.98
C GLY A 324 -13.81 36.49 -2.98
N LYS A 325 -14.62 37.44 -3.49
CA LYS A 325 -15.49 38.27 -2.64
C LYS A 325 -16.53 37.45 -1.87
N LYS A 326 -17.05 36.39 -2.47
CA LYS A 326 -18.03 35.50 -1.82
C LYS A 326 -17.36 34.66 -0.73
N TYR A 327 -16.18 34.13 -1.03
CA TYR A 327 -15.35 33.39 -0.09
C TYR A 327 -15.02 34.22 1.16
N GLU A 328 -14.59 35.48 1.00
CA GLU A 328 -14.29 36.37 2.14
C GLU A 328 -15.49 36.65 3.05
N ARG A 329 -16.71 36.63 2.49
CA ARG A 329 -17.96 36.89 3.24
C ARG A 329 -18.54 35.63 3.87
N ALA A 330 -18.08 34.45 3.47
CA ALA A 330 -18.59 33.18 3.96
C ALA A 330 -18.13 32.92 5.41
N ASP A 331 -18.97 32.22 6.17
CA ASP A 331 -18.60 31.80 7.52
C ASP A 331 -17.45 30.77 7.48
N LYS A 332 -16.86 30.52 8.66
CA LYS A 332 -15.68 29.66 8.79
C LYS A 332 -15.94 28.24 8.27
N THR A 333 -17.12 27.68 8.56
CA THR A 333 -17.45 26.30 8.20
C THR A 333 -17.64 26.16 6.69
N ILE A 334 -18.23 27.15 6.04
CA ILE A 334 -18.34 27.17 4.57
C ILE A 334 -16.94 27.29 3.93
N ARG A 335 -16.08 28.16 4.44
CA ARG A 335 -14.70 28.30 3.92
C ARG A 335 -13.89 27.01 4.04
N GLU A 336 -13.91 26.37 5.21
CA GLU A 336 -13.23 25.07 5.40
C GLU A 336 -13.73 23.99 4.42
N ARG A 337 -15.01 24.01 4.07
CA ARG A 337 -15.57 23.07 3.08
C ARG A 337 -15.13 23.38 1.66
N VAL A 338 -15.10 24.66 1.29
CA VAL A 338 -14.61 25.12 -0.01
C VAL A 338 -13.12 24.83 -0.13
N ASP A 339 -12.32 25.12 0.89
CA ASP A 339 -10.87 24.87 0.91
C ASP A 339 -10.57 23.40 0.63
N ARG A 340 -11.26 22.48 1.31
CA ARG A 340 -11.11 21.03 1.03
C ARG A 340 -11.48 20.65 -0.40
N ALA A 341 -12.51 21.28 -0.97
CA ALA A 341 -12.90 21.02 -2.35
C ALA A 341 -11.86 21.56 -3.35
N VAL A 342 -11.25 22.71 -3.05
CA VAL A 342 -10.18 23.31 -3.86
C VAL A 342 -8.89 22.53 -3.74
N GLU A 343 -8.48 22.14 -2.53
CA GLU A 343 -7.32 21.29 -2.28
C GLU A 343 -7.43 19.96 -3.04
N LYS A 344 -8.63 19.36 -3.08
CA LYS A 344 -8.89 18.16 -3.90
C LYS A 344 -8.73 18.42 -5.41
N LEU A 345 -9.10 19.60 -5.91
CA LEU A 345 -8.90 19.99 -7.32
C LEU A 345 -7.44 20.28 -7.64
N GLU A 346 -6.73 20.98 -6.75
CA GLU A 346 -5.29 21.25 -6.85
C GLU A 346 -4.47 19.95 -6.77
N THR A 347 -5.04 18.95 -6.10
CA THR A 347 -4.52 17.59 -6.09
C THR A 347 -4.77 16.94 -7.45
N ASN A 348 -6.00 16.64 -7.88
CA ASN A 348 -6.20 16.06 -9.22
C ASN A 348 -7.58 16.40 -9.82
N VAL A 349 -7.59 17.15 -10.92
CA VAL A 349 -8.83 17.57 -11.61
C VAL A 349 -9.54 16.40 -12.31
N ASP A 350 -8.79 15.41 -12.77
CA ASP A 350 -9.30 14.24 -13.50
C ASP A 350 -9.54 13.00 -12.64
N MET A 351 -9.47 13.16 -11.30
CA MET A 351 -9.76 12.09 -10.37
C MET A 351 -11.21 11.56 -10.54
N PRO A 352 -11.41 10.23 -10.67
CA PRO A 352 -12.71 9.62 -10.44
C PRO A 352 -13.14 9.94 -9.00
N GLY A 353 -14.26 10.66 -8.85
CA GLY A 353 -14.75 11.18 -7.56
C GLY A 353 -15.28 12.62 -7.64
N PHE A 354 -14.66 13.45 -8.48
CA PHE A 354 -15.31 14.67 -8.95
C PHE A 354 -16.36 14.25 -9.98
N ASN A 355 -17.60 14.10 -9.51
CA ASN A 355 -18.77 13.92 -10.37
C ASN A 355 -19.05 15.22 -11.12
N TRP A 356 -18.17 15.55 -12.07
CA TRP A 356 -18.28 16.70 -12.97
C TRP A 356 -19.62 16.64 -13.68
N ARG A 357 -20.46 17.65 -13.43
CA ARG A 357 -21.76 17.73 -14.07
C ARG A 357 -21.84 19.01 -14.89
N ASN A 358 -22.17 18.83 -16.17
CA ASN A 358 -22.36 19.93 -17.09
C ASN A 358 -23.63 20.69 -16.71
N CYS A 359 -23.53 22.00 -16.56
CA CYS A 359 -24.67 22.88 -16.54
C CYS A 359 -25.07 23.27 -17.98
N ARG A 360 -26.32 23.72 -18.17
CA ARG A 360 -26.86 23.99 -19.52
C ARG A 360 -26.16 25.13 -20.27
N THR A 361 -25.41 25.98 -19.56
CA THR A 361 -24.77 27.18 -20.12
C THR A 361 -23.28 27.00 -20.42
N GLY A 362 -22.75 25.78 -20.32
CA GLY A 362 -21.36 25.46 -20.63
C GLY A 362 -20.44 25.39 -19.41
N TYR A 363 -20.87 25.92 -18.26
CA TYR A 363 -20.20 25.69 -16.98
C TYR A 363 -20.31 24.24 -16.52
N GLN A 364 -19.44 23.87 -15.59
CA GLN A 364 -19.53 22.61 -14.86
C GLN A 364 -19.71 22.88 -13.37
N TYR A 365 -20.17 21.88 -12.64
CA TYR A 365 -20.17 21.93 -11.19
C TYR A 365 -19.67 20.66 -10.55
N VAL A 366 -19.14 20.83 -9.35
CA VAL A 366 -18.75 19.75 -8.44
C VAL A 366 -19.53 19.88 -7.14
N ARG A 367 -19.83 18.74 -6.51
CA ARG A 367 -20.49 18.73 -5.20
C ARG A 367 -19.45 18.92 -4.12
N ILE A 368 -19.65 19.92 -3.26
CA ILE A 368 -18.88 20.09 -2.02
C ILE A 368 -19.45 19.15 -0.95
N ASN A 369 -20.79 19.01 -0.92
CA ASN A 369 -21.53 18.02 -0.13
C ASN A 369 -22.94 17.83 -0.73
N GLU A 370 -23.86 17.18 -0.01
CA GLU A 370 -25.24 16.95 -0.46
C GLU A 370 -26.00 18.24 -0.83
N GLN A 371 -25.70 19.34 -0.15
CA GLN A 371 -26.46 20.59 -0.23
C GLN A 371 -25.74 21.68 -1.02
N MET A 372 -24.41 21.61 -1.11
CA MET A 372 -23.55 22.66 -1.66
C MET A 372 -22.81 22.21 -2.90
N ARG A 373 -22.67 23.14 -3.85
CA ARG A 373 -22.02 22.92 -5.13
C ARG A 373 -21.06 24.07 -5.41
N MET A 374 -19.96 23.76 -6.10
CA MET A 374 -19.01 24.73 -6.63
C MET A 374 -19.13 24.73 -8.14
N ILE A 375 -19.35 25.91 -8.73
CA ILE A 375 -19.38 26.15 -10.16
C ILE A 375 -17.97 26.45 -10.64
N VAL A 376 -17.59 25.79 -11.72
CA VAL A 376 -16.31 26.02 -12.38
C VAL A 376 -16.51 26.25 -13.88
N ASP A 377 -15.53 26.91 -14.46
CA ASP A 377 -15.31 27.00 -15.89
C ASP A 377 -14.00 26.26 -16.18
N ARG A 378 -14.11 25.13 -16.89
CA ARG A 378 -13.00 24.19 -17.13
C ARG A 378 -12.63 24.25 -18.60
N ASP A 379 -11.37 24.53 -18.88
CA ASP A 379 -10.79 24.57 -20.22
C ASP A 379 -9.66 23.55 -20.34
N ASP A 380 -10.01 22.38 -20.87
CA ASP A 380 -9.09 21.26 -21.10
C ASP A 380 -8.02 21.59 -22.16
N SER A 381 -8.22 22.61 -23.00
CA SER A 381 -7.26 22.95 -24.06
C SER A 381 -6.02 23.67 -23.52
N ILE A 382 -6.15 24.29 -22.34
CA ILE A 382 -5.08 25.03 -21.66
C ILE A 382 -4.81 24.53 -20.24
N ASN A 383 -5.44 23.42 -19.85
CA ASN A 383 -5.41 22.89 -18.48
C ASN A 383 -5.70 23.99 -17.44
N GLU A 384 -6.85 24.66 -17.54
CA GLU A 384 -7.26 25.68 -16.56
C GLU A 384 -8.63 25.32 -15.95
N VAL A 385 -8.73 25.40 -14.62
CA VAL A 385 -10.04 25.38 -13.92
C VAL A 385 -10.21 26.71 -13.22
N LYS A 386 -11.21 27.46 -13.64
CA LYS A 386 -11.58 28.72 -13.01
C LYS A 386 -12.76 28.52 -12.06
N LEU A 387 -12.58 28.83 -10.79
CA LEU A 387 -13.59 28.80 -9.75
C LEU A 387 -14.51 30.03 -9.89
N VAL A 388 -15.78 29.79 -10.20
CA VAL A 388 -16.75 30.84 -10.57
C VAL A 388 -17.64 31.22 -9.40
N ASP A 389 -18.26 30.23 -8.76
CA ASP A 389 -19.19 30.46 -7.65
C ASP A 389 -19.28 29.21 -6.76
N PHE A 390 -19.85 29.34 -5.56
CA PHE A 390 -20.21 28.22 -4.71
C PHE A 390 -21.40 28.59 -3.83
N ASP A 391 -22.39 27.71 -3.70
CA ASP A 391 -23.50 27.91 -2.78
C ASP A 391 -24.29 26.63 -2.55
N THR A 392 -25.34 26.72 -1.73
CA THR A 392 -26.37 25.69 -1.72
C THR A 392 -27.06 25.59 -3.08
N ASP A 393 -27.56 24.40 -3.42
CA ASP A 393 -28.27 24.18 -4.68
C ASP A 393 -29.41 25.20 -4.89
N HIS A 394 -30.10 25.60 -3.83
CA HIS A 394 -31.21 26.54 -3.91
C HIS A 394 -30.80 28.00 -4.13
N ASP A 395 -29.59 28.38 -3.70
CA ASP A 395 -29.12 29.76 -3.69
C ASP A 395 -28.18 30.08 -4.85
N LEU A 396 -27.75 29.07 -5.61
CA LEU A 396 -26.97 29.28 -6.82
C LEU A 396 -27.77 30.11 -7.87
N PRO A 397 -27.11 31.03 -8.57
CA PRO A 397 -27.75 31.74 -9.67
C PRO A 397 -28.27 30.79 -10.76
N ARG A 398 -29.55 30.98 -11.15
CA ARG A 398 -30.20 30.20 -12.23
C ARG A 398 -29.52 30.35 -13.59
N GLU A 399 -28.76 31.42 -13.78
CA GLU A 399 -27.98 31.68 -15.00
C GLU A 399 -26.91 30.63 -15.27
N TYR A 400 -26.43 29.91 -14.26
CA TYR A 400 -25.52 28.78 -14.48
C TYR A 400 -26.25 27.56 -15.04
N GLY A 401 -27.57 27.44 -14.87
CA GLY A 401 -28.34 26.34 -15.46
C GLY A 401 -28.03 24.96 -14.88
N CYS A 402 -27.65 24.90 -13.60
CA CYS A 402 -27.25 23.67 -12.89
C CYS A 402 -28.42 22.94 -12.18
N TYR A 403 -29.66 23.34 -12.53
CA TYR A 403 -30.92 22.78 -12.05
C TYR A 403 -31.44 21.74 -13.05
N ASN A 404 -31.89 20.58 -12.55
CA ASN A 404 -32.58 19.58 -13.37
C ASN A 404 -33.96 20.08 -13.80
#